data_AF-A0A4U0XAJ3-F1
#
_entry.id   AF-A0A4U0XAJ3-F1
#
_cell.length_a   1.000
_cell.length_b   1.000
_cell.length_c   1.000
_cell.angle_alpha   90.00
_cell.angle_beta   90.00
_cell.angle_gamma   90.00
#
_symmetry.space_group_name_H-M   'P 1'
#
loop_
_entity.id
_entity.type
_entity.pdbx_description
1 polymer ?
#
loop_
_entity_poly.entity_id
_entity_poly.type
_entity_poly.pdbx_seq_one_letter_code
_entity_poly.pdbx_strand_id
1 'polypeptide(L)'
;MAEADAVVILGGGIIGFSIAYYLSQDPHYKGRIHVVDAADRLFESASGYAGGFLARDCDIIVAAGCWTPRVWNTLFPASPVEVRIDGLAGHSVIYRTPRYTKPFLNAAYGPGEQSHGKDQHISYAIYCPPTRSWTYSPEAYARLDGDGKPEIWIGGLNDNSTDLPFPDLPTDSKKLINPERLAELRRAAVQLTGMTNISGGVAEDDLEVVSEALCFRPISQSGVPIIQHIPHRVLGHGSHGKAGAKVWIASGHGPWGISMSLGTGAVMSDMISGRKPSVDVSGLSVELPASSKL
;
A
#
# COMPACT_ATOMS: atom_id res chain seq x y z
N MET A 1 30.00 17.77 -6.53
CA MET A 1 29.27 16.78 -7.35
C MET A 1 28.05 17.48 -7.87
N ALA A 2 27.75 17.40 -9.17
CA ALA A 2 26.50 17.96 -9.67
C ALA A 2 25.35 17.15 -9.04
N GLU A 3 24.43 17.86 -8.38
CA GLU A 3 23.20 17.28 -7.85
C GLU A 3 22.33 16.85 -9.04
N ALA A 4 21.56 15.76 -8.91
CA ALA A 4 20.65 15.35 -9.98
C ALA A 4 19.59 16.45 -10.18
N ASP A 5 19.38 16.91 -11.41
CA ASP A 5 18.42 17.98 -11.73
C ASP A 5 16.95 17.53 -11.57
N ALA A 6 16.72 16.23 -11.36
CA ALA A 6 15.41 15.68 -11.10
C ALA A 6 15.46 14.33 -10.35
N VAL A 7 14.34 13.99 -9.74
CA VAL A 7 14.02 12.68 -9.16
C VAL A 7 12.83 12.10 -9.91
N VAL A 8 12.93 10.82 -10.27
CA VAL A 8 11.87 10.04 -10.89
C VAL A 8 11.43 8.95 -9.91
N ILE A 9 10.18 9.02 -9.46
CA ILE A 9 9.53 8.06 -8.57
C ILE A 9 8.69 7.11 -9.41
N LEU A 10 9.04 5.83 -9.38
CA LEU A 10 8.35 4.76 -10.09
C LEU A 10 7.34 4.11 -9.13
N GLY A 11 6.07 4.48 -9.29
CA GLY A 11 4.97 4.07 -8.42
C GLY A 11 4.32 5.25 -7.69
N GLY A 12 3.14 5.65 -8.14
CA GLY A 12 2.20 6.58 -7.52
C GLY A 12 1.31 5.93 -6.46
N GLY A 13 1.87 4.98 -5.69
CA GLY A 13 1.24 4.49 -4.47
C GLY A 13 1.48 5.45 -3.29
N ILE A 14 0.93 5.12 -2.12
CA ILE A 14 1.05 5.98 -0.92
C ILE A 14 2.52 6.26 -0.52
N ILE A 15 3.43 5.31 -0.75
CA ILE A 15 4.86 5.50 -0.50
C ILE A 15 5.45 6.53 -1.47
N GLY A 16 5.26 6.33 -2.78
CA GLY A 16 5.78 7.24 -3.79
C GLY A 16 5.23 8.66 -3.67
N PHE A 17 3.93 8.82 -3.39
CA PHE A 17 3.36 10.14 -3.14
C PHE A 17 3.85 10.79 -1.86
N SER A 18 4.10 10.01 -0.80
CA SER A 18 4.69 10.56 0.42
C SER A 18 6.11 11.06 0.17
N ILE A 19 6.91 10.33 -0.60
CA ILE A 19 8.26 10.77 -1.00
C ILE A 19 8.17 12.06 -1.82
N ALA A 20 7.29 12.11 -2.83
CA ALA A 20 7.09 13.31 -3.64
C ALA A 20 6.65 14.51 -2.79
N TYR A 21 5.73 14.30 -1.85
CA TYR A 21 5.27 15.33 -0.92
C TYR A 21 6.44 15.89 -0.10
N TYR A 22 7.20 15.04 0.59
CA TYR A 22 8.31 15.51 1.44
C TYR A 22 9.47 16.11 0.65
N LEU A 23 9.75 15.65 -0.57
CA LEU A 23 10.71 16.32 -1.47
C LEU A 23 10.21 17.71 -1.89
N SER A 24 8.91 17.86 -2.17
CA SER A 24 8.33 19.16 -2.56
C SER A 24 8.37 20.22 -1.45
N GLN A 25 8.37 19.76 -0.20
CA GLN A 25 8.43 20.62 0.99
C GLN A 25 9.88 20.84 1.47
N ASP A 26 10.87 20.13 0.91
CA ASP A 26 12.26 20.25 1.34
C ASP A 26 12.90 21.51 0.75
N PRO A 27 13.28 22.51 1.59
CA PRO A 27 13.89 23.74 1.09
C PRO A 27 15.27 23.54 0.45
N HIS A 28 15.93 22.40 0.67
CA HIS A 28 17.23 22.07 0.10
C HIS A 28 17.12 21.37 -1.26
N TYR A 29 16.01 20.68 -1.52
CA TYR A 29 15.79 20.01 -2.79
C TYR A 29 15.27 21.02 -3.83
N LYS A 30 16.02 21.23 -4.91
CA LYS A 30 15.67 22.18 -6.00
C LYS A 30 15.38 21.50 -7.35
N GLY A 31 15.51 20.17 -7.40
CA GLY A 31 15.26 19.39 -8.60
C GLY A 31 13.78 19.26 -8.94
N ARG A 32 13.49 18.78 -10.15
CA ARG A 32 12.13 18.42 -10.57
C ARG A 32 11.72 17.07 -9.98
N ILE A 33 10.46 16.94 -9.57
CA ILE A 33 9.90 15.69 -9.05
C ILE A 33 8.94 15.13 -10.09
N HIS A 34 9.23 13.94 -10.60
CA HIS A 34 8.36 13.20 -11.52
C HIS A 34 7.84 11.95 -10.83
N VAL A 35 6.52 11.76 -10.86
CA VAL A 35 5.89 10.49 -10.44
C VAL A 35 5.38 9.80 -11.68
N VAL A 36 5.82 8.56 -11.90
CA VAL A 36 5.43 7.71 -13.01
C VAL A 36 4.62 6.54 -12.46
N ASP A 37 3.35 6.44 -12.88
CA ASP A 37 2.49 5.31 -12.55
C ASP A 37 1.94 4.64 -13.82
N ALA A 38 1.54 3.38 -13.70
CA ALA A 38 0.88 2.64 -14.77
C ALA A 38 -0.63 2.88 -14.82
N ALA A 39 -1.22 3.36 -13.71
CA ALA A 39 -2.61 3.78 -13.65
C ALA A 39 -2.80 5.16 -14.28
N ASP A 40 -3.92 5.33 -14.99
CA ASP A 40 -4.37 6.61 -15.54
C ASP A 40 -5.06 7.49 -14.48
N ARG A 41 -5.30 6.94 -13.29
CA ARG A 41 -5.93 7.59 -12.14
C ARG A 41 -5.06 7.50 -10.88
N LEU A 42 -5.15 8.52 -10.04
CA LEU A 42 -4.46 8.55 -8.75
C LEU A 42 -5.06 7.52 -7.78
N PHE A 43 -4.20 6.89 -6.97
CA PHE A 43 -4.56 5.97 -5.88
C PHE A 43 -5.24 4.65 -6.30
N GLU A 44 -5.20 4.27 -7.57
CA GLU A 44 -5.81 3.02 -8.04
C GLU A 44 -5.00 1.77 -7.65
N SER A 45 -3.67 1.84 -7.72
CA SER A 45 -2.73 0.81 -7.24
C SER A 45 -1.28 1.34 -7.32
N ALA A 46 -0.27 0.48 -7.09
CA ALA A 46 1.15 0.80 -7.29
C ALA A 46 1.66 0.27 -8.66
N SER A 47 2.52 1.01 -9.37
CA SER A 47 2.88 0.73 -10.78
C SER A 47 3.65 -0.56 -11.10
N GLY A 48 3.22 -1.30 -12.14
CA GLY A 48 3.89 -2.51 -12.65
C GLY A 48 4.78 -2.38 -13.89
N TYR A 49 4.76 -1.22 -14.56
CA TYR A 49 5.44 -1.00 -15.85
C TYR A 49 6.09 0.39 -16.01
N ALA A 50 6.29 1.15 -14.92
CA ALA A 50 6.89 2.50 -14.98
C ALA A 50 8.35 2.57 -15.49
N GLY A 51 9.00 1.44 -15.81
CA GLY A 51 10.43 1.34 -16.15
C GLY A 51 10.84 1.85 -17.54
N GLY A 52 10.17 2.84 -18.12
CA GLY A 52 10.30 3.19 -19.54
C GLY A 52 11.27 4.31 -19.92
N PHE A 53 11.92 5.01 -19.00
CA PHE A 53 12.84 6.11 -19.35
C PHE A 53 13.92 6.33 -18.29
N LEU A 54 15.16 5.94 -18.59
CA LEU A 54 16.33 6.22 -17.76
C LEU A 54 17.06 7.44 -18.33
N ALA A 55 16.92 8.60 -17.68
CA ALA A 55 17.74 9.77 -17.97
C ALA A 55 19.00 9.72 -17.10
N ARG A 56 20.17 9.96 -17.69
CA ARG A 56 21.50 9.87 -17.05
C ARG A 56 21.66 10.76 -15.81
N ASP A 57 20.83 11.80 -15.70
CA ASP A 57 20.98 12.89 -14.74
C ASP A 57 19.82 12.95 -13.71
N CYS A 58 19.03 11.88 -13.57
CA CYS A 58 17.88 11.82 -12.67
C CYS A 58 18.02 10.69 -11.65
N ASP A 59 17.90 11.01 -10.36
CA ASP A 59 17.80 10.00 -9.31
C ASP A 59 16.51 9.18 -9.50
N ILE A 60 16.57 7.87 -9.28
CA ILE A 60 15.45 6.95 -9.49
C ILE A 60 15.05 6.33 -8.17
N ILE A 61 13.75 6.30 -7.91
CA ILE A 61 13.16 5.71 -6.71
C ILE A 61 12.15 4.66 -7.13
N VAL A 62 12.42 3.40 -6.82
CA VAL A 62 11.50 2.29 -7.08
C VAL A 62 10.56 2.12 -5.89
N ALA A 63 9.32 2.61 -6.02
CA ALA A 63 8.26 2.59 -5.02
C ALA A 63 6.96 1.92 -5.55
N ALA A 64 7.15 0.91 -6.39
CA ALA A 64 6.15 0.21 -7.19
C ALA A 64 5.32 -0.86 -6.43
N GLY A 65 5.25 -0.81 -5.10
CA GLY A 65 4.48 -1.78 -4.31
C GLY A 65 4.89 -3.23 -4.60
N CYS A 66 3.92 -4.13 -4.83
CA CYS A 66 4.21 -5.55 -5.10
C CYS A 66 4.83 -5.77 -6.48
N TRP A 67 4.83 -4.76 -7.35
CA TRP A 67 5.50 -4.80 -8.63
C TRP A 67 6.95 -4.31 -8.59
N THR A 68 7.46 -3.87 -7.44
CA THR A 68 8.87 -3.46 -7.29
C THR A 68 9.85 -4.48 -7.87
N PRO A 69 9.74 -5.81 -7.64
CA PRO A 69 10.64 -6.79 -8.26
C PRO A 69 10.60 -6.78 -9.79
N ARG A 70 9.41 -6.64 -10.39
CA ARG A 70 9.27 -6.57 -11.86
C ARG A 70 9.91 -5.31 -12.42
N VAL A 71 9.63 -4.15 -11.81
CA VAL A 71 10.24 -2.86 -12.21
C VAL A 71 11.76 -2.94 -12.07
N TRP A 72 12.25 -3.51 -10.97
CA TRP A 72 13.67 -3.73 -10.74
C TRP A 72 14.32 -4.59 -11.82
N ASN A 73 13.78 -5.77 -12.11
CA ASN A 73 14.31 -6.70 -13.11
C ASN A 73 14.22 -6.15 -14.53
N THR A 74 13.26 -5.26 -14.81
CA THR A 74 13.15 -4.58 -16.10
C THR A 74 14.25 -3.53 -16.28
N LEU A 75 14.52 -2.74 -15.24
CA LEU A 75 15.51 -1.66 -15.29
C LEU A 75 16.95 -2.15 -15.15
N PHE A 76 17.17 -3.14 -14.29
CA PHE A 76 18.49 -3.64 -13.92
C PHE A 76 18.57 -5.17 -14.12
N PRO A 77 18.36 -5.69 -15.34
CA PRO A 77 18.29 -7.14 -15.60
C PRO A 77 19.59 -7.89 -15.31
N ALA A 78 20.73 -7.19 -15.27
CA ALA A 78 22.04 -7.75 -14.94
C ALA A 78 22.46 -7.53 -13.47
N SER A 79 21.60 -6.88 -12.66
CA SER A 79 21.88 -6.66 -11.24
C SER A 79 21.83 -8.00 -10.49
N PRO A 80 22.82 -8.32 -9.65
CA PRO A 80 22.75 -9.49 -8.77
C PRO A 80 21.92 -9.25 -7.50
N VAL A 81 21.36 -8.04 -7.30
CA VAL A 81 20.46 -7.73 -6.18
C VAL A 81 19.10 -8.39 -6.40
N GLU A 82 18.71 -9.25 -5.46
CA GLU A 82 17.38 -9.85 -5.43
C GLU A 82 16.42 -9.01 -4.59
N VAL A 83 15.40 -8.44 -5.25
CA VAL A 83 14.33 -7.71 -4.57
C VAL A 83 13.16 -8.65 -4.31
N ARG A 84 13.02 -9.11 -3.07
CA ARG A 84 12.03 -10.12 -2.67
C ARG A 84 10.82 -9.50 -1.99
N ILE A 85 9.88 -9.02 -2.81
CA ILE A 85 8.58 -8.50 -2.38
C ILE A 85 7.48 -9.30 -3.07
N ASP A 86 6.62 -9.93 -2.28
CA ASP A 86 5.47 -10.69 -2.76
C ASP A 86 4.19 -9.85 -2.70
N GLY A 87 3.19 -10.24 -3.49
CA GLY A 87 1.84 -9.70 -3.43
C GLY A 87 0.94 -10.59 -2.59
N LEU A 88 0.47 -10.11 -1.44
CA LEU A 88 -0.58 -10.78 -0.68
C LEU A 88 -1.94 -10.22 -1.09
N ALA A 89 -2.73 -11.04 -1.81
CA ALA A 89 -4.05 -10.67 -2.28
C ALA A 89 -5.04 -10.57 -1.12
N GLY A 90 -5.93 -9.59 -1.16
CA GLY A 90 -7.03 -9.45 -0.22
C GLY A 90 -8.30 -8.92 -0.87
N HIS A 91 -9.39 -9.65 -0.71
CA HIS A 91 -10.72 -9.20 -1.14
C HIS A 91 -11.36 -8.34 -0.06
N SER A 92 -12.19 -7.40 -0.48
CA SER A 92 -13.03 -6.64 0.43
C SER A 92 -14.35 -6.25 -0.20
N VAL A 93 -15.34 -6.03 0.66
CA VAL A 93 -16.68 -5.56 0.29
C VAL A 93 -17.00 -4.34 1.14
N ILE A 94 -17.57 -3.32 0.51
CA ILE A 94 -18.27 -2.24 1.21
C ILE A 94 -19.76 -2.50 1.04
N TYR A 95 -20.50 -2.48 2.13
CA TYR A 95 -21.93 -2.71 2.12
C TYR A 95 -22.67 -1.79 3.09
N ARG A 96 -23.97 -1.63 2.86
CA ARG A 96 -24.91 -0.94 3.76
C ARG A 96 -25.89 -1.95 4.36
N THR A 97 -26.35 -1.63 5.55
CA THR A 97 -27.30 -2.44 6.31
C THR A 97 -28.35 -1.55 6.96
N PRO A 98 -29.64 -1.94 7.00
CA PRO A 98 -30.67 -1.20 7.74
C PRO A 98 -30.40 -1.08 9.25
N ARG A 99 -29.42 -1.83 9.78
CA ARG A 99 -29.01 -1.77 11.20
C ARG A 99 -28.03 -0.63 11.50
N TYR A 100 -27.38 -0.07 10.49
CA TYR A 100 -26.40 1.01 10.64
C TYR A 100 -26.81 2.18 9.75
N THR A 101 -27.80 2.96 10.21
CA THR A 101 -28.35 4.10 9.47
C THR A 101 -27.87 5.45 9.97
N LYS A 102 -27.13 5.46 11.10
CA LYS A 102 -26.51 6.66 11.65
C LYS A 102 -25.14 6.29 12.24
N PRO A 103 -24.14 7.18 12.13
CA PRO A 103 -22.88 7.00 12.84
C PRO A 103 -23.10 6.87 14.34
N PHE A 104 -22.23 6.10 14.99
CA PHE A 104 -22.27 5.98 16.44
C PHE A 104 -21.78 7.27 17.08
N LEU A 105 -22.48 7.71 18.13
CA LEU A 105 -22.09 8.88 18.89
C LEU A 105 -20.90 8.55 19.80
N ASN A 106 -19.98 9.49 19.90
CA ASN A 106 -18.89 9.39 20.85
C ASN A 106 -19.42 9.56 22.29
N ALA A 107 -19.59 8.44 23.00
CA ALA A 107 -20.13 8.43 24.37
C ALA A 107 -19.29 9.24 25.38
N ALA A 108 -18.02 9.52 25.07
CA ALA A 108 -17.13 10.30 25.93
C ALA A 108 -17.52 11.79 26.04
N TYR A 109 -18.37 12.31 25.13
CA TYR A 109 -18.70 13.73 25.05
C TYR A 109 -20.07 14.12 25.60
N GLY A 110 -20.83 13.16 26.14
CA GLY A 110 -22.12 13.40 26.79
C GLY A 110 -23.21 14.03 25.88
N PRO A 111 -24.47 14.08 26.35
CA PRO A 111 -25.55 14.80 25.68
C PRO A 111 -25.43 16.30 25.98
N GLY A 112 -24.42 16.96 25.43
CA GLY A 112 -24.29 18.41 25.47
C GLY A 112 -22.93 18.88 25.99
N GLU A 113 -22.03 19.17 25.06
CA GLU A 113 -21.24 20.42 25.00
C GLU A 113 -20.28 20.33 23.79
N GLN A 114 -20.38 21.35 22.93
CA GLN A 114 -19.40 21.80 21.93
C GLN A 114 -18.40 20.77 21.37
N SER A 115 -18.90 19.68 20.82
CA SER A 115 -18.09 18.81 19.97
C SER A 115 -17.91 19.49 18.62
N HIS A 116 -16.68 19.90 18.30
CA HIS A 116 -16.31 20.25 16.93
C HIS A 116 -16.71 19.06 16.04
N GLY A 117 -17.47 19.32 14.97
CA GLY A 117 -18.28 18.31 14.26
C GLY A 117 -17.56 17.07 13.68
N LYS A 118 -16.24 16.95 13.85
CA LYS A 118 -15.46 15.75 13.50
C LYS A 118 -15.40 14.71 14.63
N ASP A 119 -15.61 15.09 15.90
CA ASP A 119 -15.44 14.19 17.06
C ASP A 119 -16.78 13.66 17.62
N GLN A 120 -17.91 14.10 17.05
CA GLN A 120 -19.25 13.62 17.42
C GLN A 120 -19.50 12.16 17.08
N HIS A 121 -18.83 11.70 16.02
CA HIS A 121 -19.07 10.40 15.42
C HIS A 121 -17.81 9.56 15.51
N ILE A 122 -17.95 8.30 15.91
CA ILE A 122 -16.81 7.37 15.96
C ILE A 122 -16.99 6.23 14.96
N SER A 123 -15.86 5.83 14.37
CA SER A 123 -15.77 4.60 13.60
C SER A 123 -15.66 3.42 14.56
N TYR A 124 -16.31 2.30 14.24
CA TYR A 124 -16.20 1.07 15.01
C TYR A 124 -15.45 0.02 14.19
N ALA A 125 -14.53 -0.67 14.84
CA ALA A 125 -13.79 -1.79 14.27
C ALA A 125 -14.22 -3.08 14.96
N ILE A 126 -14.46 -4.13 14.19
CA ILE A 126 -14.73 -5.47 14.65
C ILE A 126 -13.64 -6.38 14.11
N TYR A 127 -13.00 -7.12 15.01
CA TYR A 127 -12.04 -8.16 14.69
C TYR A 127 -12.60 -9.48 15.18
N CYS A 128 -12.80 -10.45 14.29
CA CYS A 128 -13.34 -11.74 14.66
C CYS A 128 -12.35 -12.86 14.37
N PRO A 129 -12.23 -13.86 15.26
CA PRO A 129 -11.53 -15.09 14.94
C PRO A 129 -12.36 -15.93 13.94
N PRO A 130 -11.78 -17.02 13.39
CA PRO A 130 -12.55 -18.04 12.69
C PRO A 130 -13.67 -18.58 13.57
N THR A 131 -14.82 -18.90 12.96
CA THR A 131 -15.99 -19.46 13.65
C THR A 131 -16.52 -20.69 12.91
N ARG A 132 -17.68 -21.21 13.35
CA ARG A 132 -18.39 -22.25 12.59
C ARG A 132 -18.95 -21.73 11.26
N SER A 133 -19.09 -20.41 11.10
CA SER A 133 -19.70 -19.77 9.93
C SER A 133 -18.68 -19.27 8.91
N TRP A 134 -17.40 -19.13 9.29
CA TRP A 134 -16.30 -18.72 8.40
C TRP A 134 -14.93 -19.21 8.92
N THR A 135 -13.97 -19.41 8.02
CA THR A 135 -12.68 -20.08 8.31
C THR A 135 -11.49 -19.13 8.45
N TYR A 136 -11.69 -17.82 8.33
CA TYR A 136 -10.65 -16.79 8.38
C TYR A 136 -10.91 -15.78 9.52
N SER A 137 -10.03 -14.79 9.69
CA SER A 137 -10.23 -13.73 10.68
C SER A 137 -10.68 -12.44 9.98
N PRO A 138 -12.00 -12.17 9.84
CA PRO A 138 -12.45 -10.94 9.22
C PRO A 138 -12.18 -9.72 10.09
N GLU A 139 -11.95 -8.61 9.39
CA GLU A 139 -11.91 -7.27 9.97
C GLU A 139 -13.04 -6.46 9.31
N ALA A 140 -13.85 -5.78 10.12
CA ALA A 140 -14.91 -4.92 9.63
C ALA A 140 -14.86 -3.54 10.27
N TYR A 141 -15.03 -2.50 9.45
CA TYR A 141 -14.98 -1.10 9.87
C TYR A 141 -16.27 -0.39 9.48
N ALA A 142 -17.06 0.00 10.47
CA ALA A 142 -18.21 0.88 10.30
C ALA A 142 -17.71 2.33 10.19
N ARG A 143 -18.03 3.00 9.09
CA ARG A 143 -17.56 4.34 8.75
C ARG A 143 -18.63 5.15 8.04
N LEU A 144 -18.33 6.43 7.82
CA LEU A 144 -19.07 7.29 6.89
C LEU A 144 -18.34 7.35 5.55
N ASP A 145 -19.11 7.38 4.45
CA ASP A 145 -18.61 7.70 3.13
C ASP A 145 -18.35 9.21 2.95
N GLY A 146 -17.92 9.62 1.76
CA GLY A 146 -17.61 11.02 1.45
C GLY A 146 -18.82 11.97 1.55
N ASP A 147 -20.04 11.43 1.44
CA ASP A 147 -21.31 12.17 1.55
C ASP A 147 -21.89 12.08 2.97
N GLY A 148 -21.16 11.47 3.91
CA GLY A 148 -21.62 11.27 5.29
C GLY A 148 -22.62 10.14 5.46
N LYS A 149 -22.81 9.27 4.45
CA LYS A 149 -23.70 8.10 4.58
C LYS A 149 -22.98 6.95 5.28
N PRO A 150 -23.63 6.25 6.21
CA PRO A 150 -23.01 5.12 6.89
C PRO A 150 -22.83 3.92 5.95
N GLU A 151 -21.67 3.28 6.06
CA GLU A 151 -21.33 2.04 5.36
C GLU A 151 -20.34 1.21 6.17
N ILE A 152 -20.21 -0.06 5.83
CA ILE A 152 -19.31 -0.99 6.50
C ILE A 152 -18.37 -1.58 5.46
N TRP A 153 -17.07 -1.44 5.67
CA TRP A 153 -16.06 -2.19 4.94
C TRP A 153 -15.80 -3.50 5.68
N ILE A 154 -15.69 -4.61 4.96
CA ILE A 154 -15.24 -5.90 5.49
C ILE A 154 -14.15 -6.50 4.60
N GLY A 155 -13.12 -7.06 5.23
CA GLY A 155 -12.01 -7.75 4.58
C GLY A 155 -11.39 -8.81 5.49
N GLY A 156 -10.10 -9.10 5.27
CA GLY A 156 -9.34 -10.10 6.06
C GLY A 156 -9.25 -11.48 5.40
N LEU A 157 -9.96 -11.69 4.29
CA LEU A 157 -9.86 -12.90 3.47
C LEU A 157 -8.74 -12.72 2.44
N ASN A 158 -7.73 -13.58 2.50
CA ASN A 158 -6.52 -13.47 1.69
C ASN A 158 -6.30 -14.71 0.84
N ASP A 159 -5.78 -14.49 -0.37
CA ASP A 159 -5.23 -15.54 -1.22
C ASP A 159 -3.70 -15.40 -1.26
N ASN A 160 -3.00 -16.52 -1.20
CA ASN A 160 -1.54 -16.52 -1.30
C ASN A 160 -1.12 -16.31 -2.75
N SER A 161 0.14 -15.91 -2.97
CA SER A 161 0.67 -15.65 -4.32
C SER A 161 0.64 -16.87 -5.26
N THR A 162 0.58 -18.08 -4.72
CA THR A 162 0.35 -19.33 -5.48
C THR A 162 -1.07 -19.44 -6.00
N ASP A 163 -2.06 -19.04 -5.19
CA ASP A 163 -3.48 -19.20 -5.49
C ASP A 163 -3.98 -18.06 -6.38
N LEU A 164 -3.42 -16.86 -6.21
CA LEU A 164 -3.76 -15.69 -7.00
C LEU A 164 -2.51 -14.84 -7.32
N PRO A 165 -1.81 -15.13 -8.44
CA PRO A 165 -0.71 -14.29 -8.87
C PRO A 165 -1.21 -12.88 -9.23
N PHE A 166 -0.47 -11.85 -8.81
CA PHE A 166 -0.83 -10.47 -9.12
C PHE A 166 -0.62 -10.17 -10.61
N PRO A 167 -1.46 -9.30 -11.21
CA PRO A 167 -1.50 -9.13 -12.65
C PRO A 167 -0.25 -8.44 -13.20
N ASP A 168 -0.11 -8.47 -14.53
CA ASP A 168 0.90 -7.71 -15.23
C ASP A 168 0.77 -6.21 -14.94
N LEU A 169 -0.42 -5.65 -15.19
CA LEU A 169 -0.75 -4.28 -14.86
C LEU A 169 -1.56 -4.18 -13.57
N PRO A 170 -1.26 -3.21 -12.69
CA PRO A 170 -2.00 -3.01 -11.45
C PRO A 170 -3.50 -2.77 -11.64
N THR A 171 -3.86 -2.09 -12.73
CA THR A 171 -5.24 -1.79 -13.13
C THR A 171 -6.04 -3.04 -13.50
N ASP A 172 -5.38 -4.16 -13.80
CA ASP A 172 -6.04 -5.43 -14.12
C ASP A 172 -6.49 -6.20 -12.86
N SER A 173 -6.18 -5.72 -11.65
CA SER A 173 -6.52 -6.42 -10.40
C SER A 173 -8.01 -6.72 -10.27
N LYS A 174 -8.89 -5.84 -10.78
CA LYS A 174 -10.35 -6.07 -10.77
C LYS A 174 -10.77 -7.30 -11.58
N LYS A 175 -10.01 -7.68 -12.62
CA LYS A 175 -10.28 -8.87 -13.44
C LYS A 175 -10.01 -10.17 -12.69
N LEU A 176 -9.28 -10.10 -11.57
CA LEU A 176 -8.89 -11.24 -10.75
C LEU A 176 -9.77 -11.41 -9.49
N ILE A 177 -10.82 -10.59 -9.34
CA ILE A 177 -11.77 -10.73 -8.23
C ILE A 177 -12.41 -12.12 -8.29
N ASN A 178 -12.35 -12.84 -7.16
CA ASN A 178 -12.90 -14.19 -7.06
C ASN A 178 -14.31 -14.11 -6.44
N PRO A 179 -15.37 -14.49 -7.17
CA PRO A 179 -16.75 -14.44 -6.67
C PRO A 179 -16.99 -15.31 -5.42
N GLU A 180 -16.26 -16.42 -5.26
CA GLU A 180 -16.40 -17.29 -4.09
C GLU A 180 -15.89 -16.61 -2.82
N ARG A 181 -14.78 -15.86 -2.94
CA ARG A 181 -14.22 -15.03 -1.85
C ARG A 181 -15.17 -13.90 -1.47
N LEU A 182 -15.79 -13.24 -2.44
CA LEU A 182 -16.82 -12.25 -2.19
C LEU A 182 -18.05 -12.85 -1.49
N ALA A 183 -18.46 -14.06 -1.88
CA ALA A 183 -19.54 -14.78 -1.23
C ALA A 183 -19.20 -15.16 0.23
N GLU A 184 -17.94 -15.51 0.52
CA GLU A 184 -17.44 -15.72 1.90
C GLU A 184 -17.52 -14.44 2.73
N LEU A 185 -17.05 -13.31 2.19
CA LEU A 185 -17.14 -12.00 2.85
C LEU A 185 -18.60 -11.61 3.10
N ARG A 186 -19.49 -11.84 2.13
CA ARG A 186 -20.93 -11.56 2.29
C ARG A 186 -21.55 -12.42 3.39
N ARG A 187 -21.21 -13.72 3.46
CA ARG A 187 -21.68 -14.58 4.55
C ARG A 187 -21.23 -14.06 5.92
N ALA A 188 -19.98 -13.65 6.05
CA ALA A 188 -19.48 -13.06 7.29
C ALA A 188 -20.22 -11.73 7.61
N ALA A 189 -20.43 -10.86 6.62
CA ALA A 189 -21.17 -9.61 6.77
C ALA A 189 -22.61 -9.84 7.26
N VAL A 190 -23.32 -10.82 6.68
CA VAL A 190 -24.68 -11.20 7.09
C VAL A 190 -24.67 -11.73 8.52
N GLN A 191 -23.69 -12.54 8.92
CA GLN A 191 -23.63 -13.01 10.31
C GLN A 191 -23.31 -11.90 11.31
N LEU A 192 -22.44 -10.95 10.94
CA LEU A 192 -22.04 -9.84 11.82
C LEU A 192 -23.13 -8.79 11.97
N THR A 193 -23.86 -8.51 10.89
CA THR A 193 -24.71 -7.33 10.81
C THR A 193 -26.10 -7.62 10.27
N GLY A 194 -26.46 -8.90 10.10
CA GLY A 194 -27.75 -9.46 9.69
C GLY A 194 -28.91 -9.21 10.63
N MET A 195 -30.14 -9.37 10.15
CA MET A 195 -31.32 -9.39 11.02
C MET A 195 -31.42 -10.77 11.67
N THR A 196 -31.10 -10.86 12.97
CA THR A 196 -31.40 -12.07 13.73
C THR A 196 -32.90 -12.17 13.92
N ASN A 197 -33.47 -13.35 13.65
CA ASN A 197 -34.86 -13.57 14.05
C ASN A 197 -34.94 -13.54 15.59
N ILE A 198 -36.12 -13.19 16.12
CA ILE A 198 -36.36 -13.06 17.58
C ILE A 198 -36.08 -14.38 18.33
N SER A 199 -36.02 -15.50 17.59
CA SER A 199 -35.76 -16.86 18.07
C SER A 199 -34.29 -17.32 17.95
N GLY A 200 -33.33 -16.46 17.55
CA GLY A 200 -31.89 -16.78 17.52
C GLY A 200 -31.40 -17.63 16.35
N GLY A 201 -32.08 -17.61 15.20
CA GLY A 201 -31.76 -18.31 13.95
C GLY A 201 -30.89 -17.51 12.97
N VAL A 202 -30.76 -18.05 11.74
CA VAL A 202 -29.89 -17.50 10.67
C VAL A 202 -30.29 -16.07 10.34
N ALA A 203 -29.29 -15.18 10.32
CA ALA A 203 -29.43 -13.80 9.90
C ALA A 203 -29.99 -13.68 8.47
N GLU A 204 -31.02 -12.84 8.27
CA GLU A 204 -31.51 -12.49 6.93
C GLU A 204 -30.49 -11.65 6.16
N ASP A 205 -30.32 -11.95 4.86
CA ASP A 205 -29.44 -11.21 3.96
C ASP A 205 -30.21 -10.10 3.22
N ASP A 206 -30.20 -8.90 3.82
CA ASP A 206 -30.76 -7.66 3.28
C ASP A 206 -29.67 -6.61 3.04
N LEU A 207 -28.43 -7.06 2.84
CA LEU A 207 -27.28 -6.17 2.65
C LEU A 207 -27.24 -5.61 1.23
N GLU A 208 -27.06 -4.29 1.13
CA GLU A 208 -26.78 -3.58 -0.13
C GLU A 208 -25.26 -3.53 -0.34
N VAL A 209 -24.75 -4.20 -1.36
CA VAL A 209 -23.33 -4.09 -1.73
C VAL A 209 -23.11 -2.77 -2.45
N VAL A 210 -22.19 -1.95 -1.92
CA VAL A 210 -21.78 -0.67 -2.47
C VAL A 210 -20.61 -0.85 -3.43
N SER A 211 -19.61 -1.64 -3.02
CA SER A 211 -18.43 -1.91 -3.85
C SER A 211 -17.73 -3.20 -3.46
N GLU A 212 -17.07 -3.80 -4.43
CA GLU A 212 -16.22 -4.98 -4.27
C GLU A 212 -14.82 -4.63 -4.76
N ALA A 213 -13.80 -5.11 -4.06
CA ALA A 213 -12.42 -4.80 -4.38
C ALA A 213 -11.49 -5.99 -4.13
N LEU A 214 -10.38 -5.99 -4.88
CA LEU A 214 -9.22 -6.84 -4.67
C LEU A 214 -7.99 -5.93 -4.70
N CYS A 215 -7.14 -6.06 -3.69
CA CYS A 215 -5.85 -5.36 -3.63
C CYS A 215 -4.72 -6.34 -3.30
N PHE A 216 -3.49 -5.91 -3.59
CA PHE A 216 -2.28 -6.68 -3.30
C PHE A 216 -1.38 -5.89 -2.35
N ARG A 217 -1.05 -6.49 -1.21
CA ARG A 217 -0.14 -5.88 -0.23
C ARG A 217 1.30 -6.24 -0.60
N PRO A 218 2.24 -5.27 -0.62
CA PRO A 218 3.64 -5.53 -0.93
C PRO A 218 4.35 -6.11 0.29
N ILE A 219 4.36 -7.43 0.46
CA ILE A 219 5.02 -8.08 1.60
C ILE A 219 6.49 -8.34 1.26
N SER A 220 7.41 -7.63 1.89
CA SER A 220 8.82 -8.01 1.86
C SER A 220 9.03 -9.35 2.56
N GLN A 221 9.82 -10.25 1.97
CA GLN A 221 10.13 -11.56 2.58
C GLN A 221 10.93 -11.45 3.89
N SER A 222 11.59 -10.31 4.14
CA SER A 222 12.26 -10.05 5.42
C SER A 222 11.28 -9.65 6.55
N GLY A 223 10.01 -9.41 6.23
CA GLY A 223 9.00 -8.92 7.19
C GLY A 223 9.09 -7.41 7.48
N VAL A 224 10.09 -6.72 6.91
CA VAL A 224 10.30 -5.26 7.03
C VAL A 224 10.44 -4.63 5.65
N PRO A 225 10.06 -3.34 5.46
CA PRO A 225 10.22 -2.68 4.17
C PRO A 225 11.69 -2.58 3.74
N ILE A 226 11.88 -2.39 2.44
CA ILE A 226 13.17 -2.04 1.85
C ILE A 226 13.22 -0.53 1.71
N ILE A 227 14.17 0.11 2.39
CA ILE A 227 14.47 1.55 2.32
C ILE A 227 15.99 1.70 2.17
N GLN A 228 16.47 1.82 0.94
CA GLN A 228 17.91 1.75 0.67
C GLN A 228 18.35 2.46 -0.61
N HIS A 229 19.54 3.05 -0.57
CA HIS A 229 20.32 3.39 -1.76
C HIS A 229 21.01 2.15 -2.31
N ILE A 230 20.78 1.80 -3.59
CA ILE A 230 21.46 0.68 -4.23
C ILE A 230 22.76 1.18 -4.87
N PRO A 231 23.94 0.69 -4.43
CA PRO A 231 25.21 1.15 -4.97
C PRO A 231 25.37 0.82 -6.46
N HIS A 232 25.96 1.74 -7.22
CA HIS A 232 26.16 1.57 -8.67
C HIS A 232 26.84 0.25 -9.07
N ARG A 233 27.80 -0.22 -8.25
CA ARG A 233 28.55 -1.47 -8.47
C ARG A 233 27.68 -2.74 -8.55
N VAL A 234 26.45 -2.69 -8.05
CA VAL A 234 25.52 -3.84 -8.07
C VAL A 234 24.31 -3.58 -8.97
N LEU A 235 24.31 -2.53 -9.79
CA LEU A 235 23.21 -2.29 -10.75
C LEU A 235 23.34 -3.13 -12.03
N GLY A 236 24.46 -3.83 -12.24
CA GLY A 236 24.67 -4.67 -13.43
C GLY A 236 25.06 -3.90 -14.70
N HIS A 237 25.29 -2.59 -14.60
CA HIS A 237 25.90 -1.79 -15.67
C HIS A 237 27.40 -1.65 -15.37
N GLY A 238 28.27 -2.00 -16.33
CA GLY A 238 29.72 -2.02 -16.13
C GLY A 238 30.27 -0.75 -15.49
N SER A 239 31.37 -0.88 -14.73
CA SER A 239 31.97 0.03 -13.75
C SER A 239 32.38 1.45 -14.21
N HIS A 240 31.88 1.93 -15.35
CA HIS A 240 32.26 3.19 -15.98
C HIS A 240 31.22 4.29 -15.71
N GLY A 241 31.07 4.69 -14.45
CA GLY A 241 30.27 5.84 -14.06
C GLY A 241 30.92 6.63 -12.94
N LYS A 242 31.49 7.81 -13.24
CA LYS A 242 31.67 8.87 -12.24
C LYS A 242 30.30 9.25 -11.67
N ALA A 243 30.22 9.55 -10.37
CA ALA A 243 29.07 10.09 -9.61
C ALA A 243 27.86 10.48 -10.51
N GLY A 244 27.02 9.49 -10.83
CA GLY A 244 25.81 9.65 -11.63
C GLY A 244 24.56 9.52 -10.78
N ALA A 245 23.40 9.55 -11.42
CA ALA A 245 22.10 9.30 -10.83
C ALA A 245 22.12 8.14 -9.80
N LYS A 246 21.55 8.41 -8.61
CA LYS A 246 21.39 7.42 -7.55
C LYS A 246 20.13 6.60 -7.79
N VAL A 247 20.17 5.32 -7.38
CA VAL A 247 19.03 4.42 -7.45
C VAL A 247 18.63 4.03 -6.04
N TRP A 248 17.33 4.14 -5.75
CA TRP A 248 16.77 3.86 -4.44
C TRP A 248 15.60 2.88 -4.54
N ILE A 249 15.39 2.10 -3.49
CA ILE A 249 14.18 1.29 -3.31
C ILE A 249 13.49 1.77 -2.03
N ALA A 250 12.19 2.00 -2.13
CA ALA A 250 11.30 2.32 -1.02
C ALA A 250 9.98 1.56 -1.20
N SER A 251 9.92 0.30 -0.76
CA SER A 251 8.75 -0.57 -0.97
C SER A 251 8.72 -1.72 0.04
N GLY A 252 7.71 -2.59 -0.03
CA GLY A 252 7.65 -3.80 0.81
C GLY A 252 7.05 -3.58 2.21
N HIS A 253 6.34 -2.47 2.44
CA HIS A 253 5.77 -2.10 3.75
C HIS A 253 4.61 -2.99 4.23
N GLY A 254 4.18 -3.96 3.42
CA GLY A 254 3.04 -4.82 3.67
C GLY A 254 1.76 -4.05 4.02
N PRO A 255 0.97 -4.48 5.02
CA PRO A 255 -0.24 -3.78 5.43
C PRO A 255 0.05 -2.42 6.08
N TRP A 256 1.28 -2.21 6.58
CA TRP A 256 1.68 -1.04 7.35
C TRP A 256 2.07 0.16 6.47
N GLY A 257 2.06 0.01 5.15
CA GLY A 257 2.37 1.10 4.22
C GLY A 257 1.49 2.34 4.45
N ILE A 258 0.22 2.15 4.81
CA ILE A 258 -0.71 3.26 5.05
C ILE A 258 -0.24 4.13 6.22
N SER A 259 0.11 3.51 7.36
CA SER A 259 0.52 4.22 8.58
C SER A 259 1.97 4.70 8.55
N MET A 260 2.86 4.03 7.81
CA MET A 260 4.29 4.34 7.79
C MET A 260 4.74 5.19 6.59
N SER A 261 3.84 5.48 5.65
CA SER A 261 4.16 6.19 4.40
C SER A 261 4.80 7.56 4.61
N LEU A 262 4.22 8.39 5.49
CA LEU A 262 4.72 9.73 5.79
C LEU A 262 6.13 9.68 6.41
N GLY A 263 6.35 8.77 7.36
CA GLY A 263 7.68 8.55 7.94
C GLY A 263 8.70 8.11 6.90
N THR A 264 8.31 7.21 5.99
CA THR A 264 9.15 6.78 4.86
C THR A 264 9.45 7.97 3.93
N GLY A 265 8.46 8.80 3.61
CA GLY A 265 8.64 9.99 2.77
C GLY A 265 9.66 10.97 3.36
N ALA A 266 9.56 11.24 4.67
CA ALA A 266 10.50 12.10 5.38
C ALA A 266 11.93 11.54 5.34
N VAL A 267 12.09 10.26 5.67
CA VAL A 267 13.40 9.57 5.64
C VAL A 267 14.00 9.62 4.24
N MET A 268 13.23 9.28 3.22
CA MET A 268 13.69 9.28 1.84
C MET A 268 14.12 10.67 1.39
N SER A 269 13.33 11.71 1.71
CA SER A 269 13.68 13.10 1.42
C SER A 269 15.03 13.48 2.01
N ASP A 270 15.29 13.13 3.28
CA ASP A 270 16.61 13.33 3.90
C ASP A 270 17.73 12.59 3.15
N MET A 271 17.55 11.30 2.86
CA MET A 271 18.58 10.49 2.20
C MET A 271 18.91 11.00 0.79
N ILE A 272 17.90 11.41 0.02
CA ILE A 272 18.04 11.92 -1.35
C ILE A 272 18.80 13.24 -1.34
N SER A 273 18.38 14.17 -0.46
CA SER A 273 19.02 15.47 -0.25
C SER A 273 20.38 15.37 0.48
N GLY A 274 20.91 14.17 0.69
CA GLY A 274 22.23 13.94 1.29
C GLY A 274 22.31 14.24 2.78
N ARG A 275 21.17 14.38 3.46
CA ARG A 275 21.09 14.58 4.91
C ARG A 275 21.04 13.24 5.63
N LYS A 276 21.40 13.27 6.92
CA LYS A 276 21.25 12.13 7.82
C LYS A 276 19.77 12.03 8.25
N PRO A 277 19.09 10.90 8.02
CA PRO A 277 17.72 10.71 8.50
C PRO A 277 17.63 10.74 10.02
N SER A 278 16.46 11.14 10.54
CA SER A 278 16.16 11.17 11.97
C SER A 278 16.06 9.79 12.62
N VAL A 279 15.84 8.74 11.83
CA VAL A 279 15.74 7.34 12.26
C VAL A 279 16.78 6.49 11.52
N ASP A 280 17.32 5.48 12.20
CA ASP A 280 18.22 4.53 11.57
C ASP A 280 17.44 3.53 10.70
N VAL A 281 17.79 3.45 9.42
CA VAL A 281 17.19 2.54 8.44
C VAL A 281 18.15 1.45 7.97
N SER A 282 19.31 1.30 8.61
CA SER A 282 20.32 0.29 8.26
C SER A 282 19.75 -1.13 8.24
N GLY A 283 18.81 -1.44 9.14
CA GLY A 283 18.09 -2.72 9.20
C GLY A 283 17.00 -2.92 8.13
N LEU A 284 16.75 -1.93 7.27
CA LEU A 284 15.74 -1.96 6.20
C LEU A 284 16.37 -2.11 4.81
N SER A 285 17.61 -2.60 4.76
CA SER A 285 18.37 -2.78 3.52
C SER A 285 18.20 -4.19 2.95
N VAL A 286 18.23 -4.33 1.63
CA VAL A 286 18.44 -5.65 1.01
C VAL A 286 19.89 -6.09 1.19
N GLU A 287 20.07 -7.40 1.27
CA GLU A 287 21.41 -7.99 1.28
C GLU A 287 22.06 -7.75 -0.09
N LEU A 288 23.19 -7.05 -0.08
CA LEU A 288 23.98 -6.87 -1.28
C LEU A 288 24.92 -8.05 -1.39
N PRO A 289 25.05 -8.69 -2.57
CA PRO A 289 26.01 -9.75 -2.78
C PRO A 289 27.37 -9.31 -2.27
N ALA A 290 27.97 -10.10 -1.37
CA ALA A 290 29.37 -9.93 -0.99
C ALA A 290 30.14 -9.85 -2.30
N SER A 291 30.91 -8.78 -2.50
CA SER A 291 31.57 -8.47 -3.77
C SER A 291 32.06 -9.77 -4.40
N SER A 292 31.40 -10.25 -5.46
CA SER A 292 32.01 -11.24 -6.33
C SER A 292 33.28 -10.55 -6.75
N LYS A 293 34.41 -11.02 -6.24
CA LYS A 293 35.73 -10.45 -6.50
C LYS A 293 35.78 -10.18 -8.01
N LEU A 294 35.80 -8.90 -8.37
CA LEU A 294 36.25 -8.47 -9.69
C LEU A 294 37.65 -9.04 -9.91
#